data_AF-A0A1D9H512-F1
#
_entry.id   AF-A0A1D9H512-F1
#
_cell.length_a   1.000
_cell.length_b   1.000
_cell.length_c   1.000
_cell.angle_alpha   90.00
_cell.angle_beta   90.00
_cell.angle_gamma   90.00
#
_symmetry.space_group_name_H-M   'P 1'
#
loop_
_entity.id
_entity.type
_entity.pdbx_description
1 polymer ?
#
loop_
_entity_poly.entity_id
_entity_poly.type
_entity_poly.pdbx_seq_one_letter_code
_entity_poly.pdbx_strand_id
1 'polypeptide(L)'
;MTTSALLVIDVQQVLFDPASRCARRCRIGWTRVAGLGYAISLVADAHTTRDKPHAPVASIFAHHNATLPDITSFGVRIAAPASASVDF
;
A
#
# COMPACT_ATOMS: atom_id res chain seq x y z
N MET A 1 18.50 -10.70 -8.71
CA MET A 1 18.24 -10.03 -7.41
C MET A 1 16.74 -9.83 -7.30
N THR A 2 16.04 -10.80 -6.71
CA THR A 2 14.58 -10.78 -6.58
C THR A 2 14.19 -9.77 -5.51
N THR A 3 13.87 -8.55 -5.93
CA THR A 3 13.20 -7.57 -5.07
C THR A 3 11.80 -8.12 -4.78
N SER A 4 11.59 -8.71 -3.60
CA SER A 4 10.26 -9.11 -3.14
C SER A 4 9.41 -7.86 -2.96
N ALA A 5 8.72 -7.45 -4.02
CA ALA A 5 7.82 -6.31 -4.04
C ALA A 5 6.44 -6.79 -3.54
N LEU A 6 5.92 -6.08 -2.54
CA LEU A 6 4.65 -6.41 -1.92
C LEU A 6 3.60 -5.40 -2.39
N LEU A 7 2.57 -5.90 -3.08
CA LEU A 7 1.46 -5.08 -3.57
C LEU A 7 0.44 -4.90 -2.44
N VAL A 8 0.23 -3.64 -2.09
CA VAL A 8 -0.72 -3.25 -1.06
C VAL A 8 -1.80 -2.41 -1.73
N ILE A 9 -3.04 -2.85 -1.56
CA ILE A 9 -4.19 -2.26 -2.26
C ILE A 9 -4.85 -1.20 -1.37
N ASP A 10 -4.64 -1.29 -0.05
CA ASP A 10 -5.15 -0.34 0.91
C ASP A 10 -4.26 -0.27 2.17
N VAL A 11 -4.29 0.85 2.90
CA VAL A 11 -3.59 1.02 4.18
C VAL A 11 -3.93 -0.06 5.23
N GLN A 12 -5.04 -0.78 5.05
CA GLN A 12 -5.51 -1.84 5.93
C GLN A 12 -5.40 -3.25 5.35
N GLN A 13 -5.12 -3.44 4.05
CA GLN A 13 -5.20 -4.75 3.38
C GLN A 13 -4.02 -4.99 2.43
N VAL A 14 -3.30 -6.08 2.69
CA VAL A 14 -2.24 -6.63 1.83
C VAL A 14 -2.83 -7.77 1.01
N LEU A 15 -2.68 -7.76 -0.32
CA LEU A 15 -3.23 -8.82 -1.19
C LEU A 15 -2.16 -9.79 -1.70
N PHE A 16 -0.88 -9.41 -1.82
CA PHE A 16 0.06 -10.22 -2.59
C PHE A 16 1.48 -10.31 -1.99
N ASP A 17 1.90 -11.52 -1.64
CA ASP A 17 3.29 -11.88 -1.37
C ASP A 17 3.79 -12.82 -2.49
N PRO A 18 4.74 -12.40 -3.33
CA PRO A 18 5.28 -13.24 -4.41
C PRO A 18 6.04 -14.46 -3.90
N ALA A 19 6.49 -14.48 -2.64
CA ALA A 19 7.26 -15.59 -2.07
C ALA A 19 6.39 -16.78 -1.64
N SER A 20 5.08 -16.58 -1.38
CA SER A 20 4.29 -17.59 -0.67
C SER A 20 3.09 -18.17 -1.41
N ARG A 21 2.76 -17.72 -2.64
CA ARG A 21 1.68 -18.25 -3.53
C ARG A 21 0.32 -18.51 -2.84
N CYS A 22 0.11 -18.03 -1.62
CA CYS A 22 -1.03 -18.35 -0.79
C CYS A 22 -1.73 -17.05 -0.47
N ALA A 23 -2.86 -16.81 -1.14
CA ALA A 23 -3.76 -15.68 -0.94
C ALA A 23 -4.49 -15.75 0.42
N ARG A 24 -3.75 -15.95 1.52
CA ARG A 24 -4.31 -15.74 2.86
C ARG A 24 -4.38 -14.24 3.08
N ARG A 25 -5.60 -13.71 3.07
CA ARG A 25 -5.95 -12.33 3.46
C ARG A 25 -5.45 -12.07 4.88
N CYS A 26 -4.18 -11.73 5.01
CA CYS A 26 -3.56 -11.44 6.30
C CYS A 26 -3.80 -9.96 6.57
N ARG A 27 -4.50 -9.66 7.68
CA ARG A 27 -4.78 -8.27 8.09
C ARG A 27 -3.52 -7.67 8.70
N ILE A 28 -2.54 -7.40 7.86
CA ILE A 28 -1.29 -6.73 8.23
C ILE A 28 -1.32 -5.34 7.58
N GLY A 29 -1.08 -4.29 8.35
CA GLY A 29 -1.01 -2.92 7.82
C GLY A 29 0.31 -2.65 7.09
N TRP A 30 0.31 -1.65 6.21
CA TRP A 30 1.47 -1.25 5.41
C TRP A 30 2.70 -0.91 6.27
N THR A 31 2.51 -0.30 7.45
CA THR A 31 3.60 0.03 8.38
C THR A 31 4.32 -1.19 8.92
N ARG A 32 3.60 -2.27 9.21
CA ARG A 32 4.20 -3.52 9.69
C ARG A 32 4.98 -4.21 8.58
N VAL A 33 4.50 -4.13 7.34
CA VAL A 33 5.23 -4.64 6.17
C VAL A 33 6.49 -3.83 5.91
N ALA A 34 6.41 -2.49 6.00
CA ALA A 34 7.56 -1.60 5.84
C ALA A 34 8.63 -1.84 6.92
N GLY A 35 8.20 -2.01 8.17
CA GLY A 35 9.10 -2.34 9.29
C GLY A 35 9.77 -3.71 9.19
N LEU A 36 9.22 -4.61 8.36
CA LEU A 36 9.85 -5.90 8.04
C LEU A 36 10.85 -5.81 6.86
N GLY A 37 11.02 -4.63 6.25
CA GLY A 37 12.01 -4.41 5.19
C GLY A 37 11.51 -4.69 3.77
N TYR A 38 10.20 -4.90 3.57
CA TYR A 38 9.64 -5.12 2.24
C TYR A 38 9.48 -3.79 1.47
N ALA A 39 9.81 -3.81 0.18
CA ALA A 39 9.47 -2.72 -0.73
C ALA A 39 7.97 -2.76 -1.04
N ILE A 40 7.30 -1.61 -0.96
CA ILE A 40 5.83 -1.53 -1.05
C ILE A 40 5.43 -0.71 -2.27
N SER A 41 4.53 -1.28 -3.07
CA SER A 41 3.76 -0.55 -4.07
C SER A 41 2.31 -0.44 -3.58
N LEU A 42 1.88 0.78 -3.30
CA LEU A 42 0.55 1.10 -2.79
C LEU A 42 -0.31 1.68 -3.91
N VAL A 43 -1.26 0.93 -4.45
CA VAL A 43 -1.97 1.36 -5.67
C VAL A 43 -2.86 2.58 -5.37
N ALA A 44 -2.55 3.72 -6.00
CA ALA A 44 -3.11 5.03 -5.64
C ALA A 44 -4.65 5.10 -5.73
N ASP A 45 -5.24 4.36 -6.65
CA ASP A 45 -6.66 4.35 -6.99
C ASP A 45 -7.40 3.07 -6.56
N ALA A 46 -6.73 2.15 -5.86
CA ALA A 46 -7.34 0.89 -5.42
C ALA A 46 -7.81 0.91 -3.94
N HIS A 47 -7.93 2.09 -3.34
CA HIS A 47 -8.35 2.26 -1.96
C HIS A 47 -9.87 2.21 -1.81
N THR A 48 -10.36 1.63 -0.71
CA THR A 48 -11.80 1.68 -0.36
C THR A 48 -11.96 2.25 1.04
N THR A 49 -12.59 3.42 1.15
CA THR A 49 -12.91 4.05 2.44
C THR A 49 -14.29 4.69 2.37
N ARG A 50 -14.86 5.02 3.53
CA ARG A 50 -16.13 5.74 3.66
C ARG A 50 -15.87 7.17 4.12
N ASP A 51 -16.78 8.08 3.78
CA ASP A 51 -16.79 9.41 4.34
C ASP A 51 -16.79 9.37 5.87
N LYS A 52 -16.05 10.29 6.47
CA LYS A 52 -16.06 10.54 7.91
C LYS A 52 -16.73 11.88 8.16
N PRO A 53 -17.34 12.10 9.33
CA PRO A 53 -17.99 13.37 9.66
C PRO A 53 -17.09 14.61 9.48
N HIS A 54 -15.77 14.43 9.55
CA HIS A 54 -14.77 15.49 9.45
C HIS A 54 -13.96 15.46 8.13
N ALA A 55 -14.14 14.46 7.27
CA ALA A 55 -13.34 14.33 6.04
C ALA A 55 -14.08 13.53 4.96
N PRO A 56 -14.25 14.10 3.75
CA PRO A 56 -14.78 13.35 2.61
C PRO A 56 -13.75 12.35 2.07
N VAL A 57 -14.21 11.28 1.45
CA VAL A 57 -13.39 10.22 0.82
C VAL A 57 -12.32 10.80 -0.10
N ALA A 58 -12.68 11.79 -0.93
CA ALA A 58 -11.75 12.43 -1.84
C ALA A 58 -10.55 13.07 -1.12
N SER A 59 -10.79 13.70 0.03
CA SER A 59 -9.71 14.27 0.86
C SER A 59 -8.84 13.19 1.50
N ILE A 60 -9.45 12.07 1.90
CA ILE A 60 -8.72 10.93 2.48
C ILE A 60 -7.79 10.31 1.43
N PHE A 61 -8.28 10.10 0.20
CA PHE A 61 -7.45 9.59 -0.90
C PHE A 61 -6.32 10.54 -1.27
N ALA A 62 -6.62 11.83 -1.46
CA ALA A 62 -5.61 12.84 -1.78
C ALA A 62 -4.52 12.90 -0.70
N HIS A 63 -4.93 12.87 0.58
CA HIS A 63 -4.00 12.87 1.70
C HIS A 63 -3.11 11.62 1.71
N HIS A 64 -3.68 10.42 1.59
CA HIS A 64 -2.92 9.17 1.65
C HIS A 64 -1.93 9.05 0.47
N ASN A 65 -2.35 9.39 -0.75
CA ASN A 65 -1.49 9.33 -1.92
C ASN A 65 -0.33 10.33 -1.86
N ALA A 66 -0.49 11.44 -1.14
CA ALA A 66 0.58 12.41 -0.91
C ALA A 66 1.50 11.98 0.25
N THR A 67 0.93 11.56 1.38
CA THR A 67 1.72 11.33 2.61
C THR A 67 2.43 9.99 2.64
N LEU A 68 1.83 8.92 2.12
CA LEU A 68 2.41 7.58 2.24
C LEU A 68 3.73 7.39 1.48
N PRO A 69 3.89 7.89 0.24
CA PRO A 69 5.18 7.83 -0.46
C PRO A 69 6.27 8.70 0.18
N ASP A 70 5.90 9.79 0.85
CA ASP A 70 6.82 10.72 1.50
C ASP A 70 7.41 10.18 2.82
N ILE A 71 6.94 9.03 3.31
CA ILE A 71 7.44 8.44 4.55
C ILE A 71 8.75 7.70 4.30
N THR A 72 9.84 8.31 4.75
CA THR A 72 11.21 7.81 4.58
C THR A 72 11.76 7.04 5.79
N SER A 73 11.07 7.08 6.94
CA SER A 73 11.57 6.55 8.22
C SER A 73 11.83 5.03 8.24
N PHE A 74 11.25 4.27 7.31
CA PHE A 74 11.40 2.82 7.26
C PHE A 74 12.62 2.34 6.45
N GLY A 75 13.31 3.23 5.73
CA GLY A 75 14.46 2.88 4.89
C GLY A 75 14.13 1.99 3.69
N VAL A 76 12.83 1.78 3.39
CA VAL A 76 12.33 1.04 2.23
C VAL A 76 11.60 1.98 1.28
N ARG A 77 11.64 1.67 -0.02
CA ARG A 77 10.89 2.44 -1.02
C ARG A 77 9.41 2.13 -0.90
N ILE A 78 8.62 3.18 -0.71
CA ILE A 78 7.16 3.17 -0.79
C ILE A 78 6.78 4.00 -2.00
N ALA A 79 6.09 3.39 -2.97
CA ALA A 79 5.60 4.07 -4.16
C ALA A 79 4.08 4.01 -4.23
N ALA A 80 3.45 5.05 -4.78
CA ALA A 80 2.02 5.06 -5.07
C ALA A 80 1.73 5.09 -6.58
N PRO A 81 1.94 3.97 -7.31
CA PRO A 81 1.62 3.90 -8.74
C PRO A 81 0.10 3.90 -8.99
N ALA A 82 -0.32 4.40 -10.15
CA ALA A 82 -1.69 4.20 -10.63
C ALA A 82 -1.91 2.73 -11.01
N SER A 83 -3.12 2.20 -10.84
CA SER A 83 -3.46 0.81 -11.20
C SER A 83 -3.09 0.46 -12.63
N ALA A 84 -3.26 1.40 -13.57
CA ALA A 84 -2.92 1.24 -14.98
C ALA A 84 -1.40 1.06 -15.25
N SER A 85 -0.55 1.33 -14.26
CA SER A 85 0.91 1.19 -14.35
C SER A 85 1.45 -0.06 -13.63
N VAL A 86 0.57 -0.88 -13.04
CA VAL A 86 0.94 -2.09 -12.31
C VAL A 86 0.62 -3.32 -13.15
N ASP A 87 1.65 -4.08 -13.54
CA ASP A 87 1.53 -5.38 -14.18
C ASP A 87 1.49 -6.51 -13.13
N PHE A 88 0.71 -7.58 -13.37
CA PHE A 88 0.47 -8.70 -12.44
C PHE A 88 1.15 -10.01 -12.84
#